data_AF-A0A2A5G5W9-F1
#
_entry.id   AF-A0A2A5G5W9-F1
#
_cell.length_a   1.000
_cell.length_b   1.000
_cell.length_c   1.000
_cell.angle_alpha   90.00
_cell.angle_beta   90.00
_cell.angle_gamma   90.00
#
_symmetry.space_group_name_H-M   'P 1'
#
loop_
_entity.id
_entity.type
_entity.pdbx_description
1 polymer ?
#
loop_
_entity_poly.entity_id
_entity_poly.type
_entity_poly.pdbx_seq_one_letter_code
_entity_poly.pdbx_strand_id
1 'polypeptide(L)'
;MFVESKYFQCEKCGENSIRLIFAPQAETAVELQDFSEKIRHDYVSETCEVWIIGAPENETAPDCGHITMQAWPSYQEPKLIPASEFNKRIVHCEENHCNQTNTKGC
;
A
#
# COMPACT_ATOMS: atom_id res chain seq x y z
N MET A 1 7.47 8.67 -15.08
CA MET A 1 7.48 9.39 -13.79
C MET A 1 8.30 8.55 -12.83
N PHE A 2 9.23 9.12 -12.07
CA PHE A 2 9.89 8.34 -11.02
C PHE A 2 8.98 8.34 -9.80
N VAL A 3 8.50 7.17 -9.41
CA VAL A 3 7.56 7.01 -8.29
C VAL A 3 8.34 6.44 -7.12
N GLU A 4 8.37 7.18 -6.01
CA GLU A 4 8.97 6.67 -4.78
C GLU A 4 8.13 5.50 -4.26
N SER A 5 8.78 4.36 -4.07
CA SER A 5 8.11 3.16 -3.57
C SER A 5 9.05 2.30 -2.75
N LYS A 6 8.47 1.49 -1.86
CA LYS A 6 9.18 0.58 -0.96
C LYS A 6 8.51 -0.78 -0.95
N TYR A 7 9.32 -1.83 -1.07
CA TYR A 7 8.87 -3.20 -0.90
C TYR A 7 9.19 -3.70 0.51
N PHE A 8 8.32 -4.55 1.02
CA PHE A 8 8.54 -5.37 2.21
C PHE A 8 8.42 -6.82 1.81
N GLN A 9 9.18 -7.68 2.48
CA GLN A 9 9.38 -9.07 2.08
C GLN A 9 8.84 -10.01 3.14
N CYS A 10 8.31 -11.15 2.69
CA CYS A 10 7.94 -12.22 3.59
C CYS A 10 9.16 -12.78 4.31
N GLU A 11 9.12 -12.85 5.63
CA GLU A 11 10.22 -13.37 6.46
C GLU A 11 10.53 -14.86 6.19
N LYS A 12 9.56 -15.61 5.64
CA LYS A 12 9.68 -17.06 5.43
C LYS A 12 10.21 -17.45 4.05
N CYS A 13 9.78 -16.75 2.99
CA CYS A 13 10.11 -17.11 1.61
C CYS A 13 10.93 -16.06 0.86
N GLY A 14 11.08 -14.84 1.42
CA GLY A 14 11.82 -13.74 0.79
C GLY A 14 11.09 -13.04 -0.36
N GLU A 15 9.93 -13.54 -0.79
CA GLU A 15 9.10 -12.88 -1.81
C GLU A 15 8.50 -11.57 -1.30
N ASN A 16 8.24 -10.64 -2.20
CA ASN A 16 7.59 -9.37 -1.88
C ASN A 16 6.18 -9.63 -1.32
N SER A 17 5.89 -9.14 -0.11
CA SER A 17 4.61 -9.32 0.57
C SER A 17 3.68 -8.11 0.39
N ILE A 18 4.26 -6.91 0.32
CA ILE A 18 3.54 -5.65 0.13
C ILE A 18 4.49 -4.60 -0.48
N ARG A 19 3.94 -3.79 -1.39
CA ARG A 19 4.57 -2.61 -1.96
C ARG A 19 3.82 -1.35 -1.52
N LEU A 20 4.57 -0.37 -1.03
CA LEU A 20 4.06 0.97 -0.71
C LEU A 20 4.54 1.94 -1.78
N ILE A 21 3.63 2.76 -2.29
CA ILE A 21 3.90 3.82 -3.23
C ILE A 21 3.57 5.15 -2.55
N PHE A 22 4.52 6.08 -2.53
CA PHE A 22 4.37 7.36 -1.87
C PHE A 22 3.96 8.44 -2.88
N ALA A 23 2.88 9.13 -2.57
CA ALA A 23 2.31 10.23 -3.34
C ALA A 23 2.00 11.43 -2.43
N PRO A 24 3.00 12.01 -1.74
CA PRO A 24 2.77 13.08 -0.75
C PRO A 24 2.08 14.32 -1.34
N GLN A 25 2.11 14.48 -2.66
CA GLN A 25 1.39 15.54 -3.39
C GLN A 25 -0.13 15.33 -3.52
N ALA A 26 -0.64 14.14 -3.19
CA ALA A 26 -2.07 13.85 -3.23
C ALA A 26 -2.69 14.17 -1.87
N GLU A 27 -3.31 15.34 -1.77
CA GLU A 27 -3.89 15.90 -0.54
C GLU A 27 -5.35 15.50 -0.33
N THR A 28 -5.97 14.91 -1.36
CA THR A 28 -7.37 14.47 -1.33
C THR A 28 -7.54 13.04 -1.82
N ALA A 29 -8.67 12.41 -1.46
CA ALA A 29 -9.03 11.09 -1.97
C ALA A 29 -9.08 11.05 -3.51
N VAL A 30 -9.67 12.08 -4.14
CA VAL A 30 -9.78 12.17 -5.60
C VAL A 30 -8.40 12.26 -6.26
N GLU A 31 -7.49 13.08 -5.72
CA GLU A 31 -6.13 13.18 -6.25
C GLU A 31 -5.34 11.88 -6.10
N LEU A 32 -5.56 11.15 -5.00
CA LEU A 32 -4.92 9.84 -4.78
C LEU A 32 -5.42 8.79 -5.78
N GLN A 33 -6.72 8.80 -6.08
CA GLN A 33 -7.33 7.93 -7.10
C GLN A 33 -6.82 8.28 -8.49
N ASP A 34 -6.80 9.56 -8.85
CA ASP A 34 -6.27 10.05 -10.13
C ASP A 34 -4.78 9.69 -10.30
N PHE A 35 -4.01 9.79 -9.22
CA PHE A 35 -2.62 9.35 -9.18
C PHE A 35 -2.52 7.84 -9.43
N SER A 36 -3.31 7.03 -8.70
CA SER A 36 -3.37 5.58 -8.85
C SER A 36 -3.61 5.15 -10.29
N GLU A 37 -4.59 5.76 -10.96
CA GLU A 37 -4.91 5.42 -12.35
C GLU A 37 -3.79 5.79 -13.33
N LYS A 38 -3.11 6.93 -13.12
CA LYS A 38 -1.97 7.35 -13.94
C LYS A 38 -0.80 6.35 -13.89
N ILE A 39 -0.59 5.73 -12.73
CA ILE A 39 0.52 4.78 -12.51
C ILE A 39 0.05 3.32 -12.50
N ARG A 40 -1.19 3.03 -12.90
CA ARG A 40 -1.77 1.68 -12.84
C ARG A 40 -0.91 0.61 -13.51
N HIS A 41 -0.29 0.96 -14.63
CA HIS A 41 0.60 0.08 -15.38
C HIS A 41 1.85 -0.35 -14.59
N ASP A 42 2.26 0.40 -13.57
CA ASP A 42 3.45 0.13 -12.76
C ASP A 42 3.23 -0.94 -11.69
N TYR A 43 1.97 -1.27 -11.37
CA TYR A 43 1.66 -2.15 -10.25
C TYR A 43 0.61 -3.25 -10.56
N VAL A 44 -0.10 -3.19 -11.68
CA VAL A 44 -1.15 -4.17 -12.02
C VAL A 44 -0.63 -5.60 -12.25
N SER A 45 0.68 -5.77 -12.48
CA SER A 45 1.34 -7.07 -12.61
C SER A 45 1.97 -7.58 -11.31
N GLU A 46 1.82 -6.85 -10.21
CA GLU A 46 2.40 -7.23 -8.92
C GLU A 46 1.72 -8.49 -8.38
N THR A 47 2.52 -9.36 -7.77
CA THR A 47 2.03 -10.57 -7.09
C THR A 47 1.63 -10.29 -5.64
N CYS A 48 1.94 -9.09 -5.14
CA CYS A 48 1.75 -8.66 -3.76
C CYS A 48 0.69 -7.55 -3.65
N GLU A 49 0.34 -7.17 -2.41
CA GLU A 49 -0.52 -6.01 -2.21
C GLU A 49 0.21 -4.72 -2.56
N VAL A 50 -0.50 -3.80 -3.20
CA VAL A 50 0.03 -2.47 -3.52
C VAL A 50 -0.84 -1.44 -2.87
N TRP A 51 -0.21 -0.61 -2.06
CA TRP A 51 -0.85 0.47 -1.32
C TRP A 51 -0.23 1.80 -1.73
N ILE A 52 -1.08 2.81 -1.91
CA ILE A 52 -0.67 4.18 -2.23
C ILE A 52 -0.97 5.05 -1.02
N ILE A 53 0.05 5.80 -0.59
CA ILE A 53 0.02 6.65 0.60
C ILE A 53 0.19 8.10 0.15
N GLY A 54 -0.84 8.89 0.38
CA GLY A 54 -0.93 10.32 0.08
C GLY A 54 -0.41 11.21 1.21
N ALA A 55 -0.83 12.47 1.17
CA ALA A 55 -0.45 13.47 2.16
C ALA A 55 -0.95 13.10 3.57
N PRO A 56 -0.21 13.50 4.61
CA PRO A 56 -0.69 13.46 5.99
C PRO A 56 -1.82 14.47 6.23
N GLU A 57 -2.75 14.13 7.12
CA GLU A 57 -3.77 15.07 7.60
C GLU A 57 -3.16 16.20 8.46
N ASN A 58 -2.08 15.89 9.18
CA ASN A 58 -1.37 16.87 10.01
C ASN A 58 0.10 16.50 10.19
N GLU A 59 0.99 17.16 9.46
CA GLU A 59 2.44 16.94 9.47
C GLU A 59 3.11 17.09 10.85
N THR A 60 2.47 17.80 11.78
CA THR A 60 3.03 18.05 13.11
C THR A 60 2.70 16.96 14.13
N ALA A 61 1.70 16.11 13.83
CA ALA A 61 1.27 15.03 14.70
C ALA A 61 2.06 13.74 14.38
N PRO A 62 2.78 13.14 15.35
CA PRO A 62 3.69 12.01 15.10
C PRO A 62 3.06 10.73 14.53
N ASP A 63 1.76 10.56 14.69
CA ASP A 63 0.99 9.41 14.21
C ASP A 63 -0.28 9.88 13.48
N CYS A 64 -0.17 10.97 12.72
CA CYS A 64 -1.30 11.45 11.92
C CYS A 64 -1.71 10.43 10.86
N GLY A 65 -2.99 10.49 10.49
CA GLY A 65 -3.51 9.69 9.38
C GLY A 65 -2.97 10.20 8.05
N HIS A 66 -2.60 9.28 7.16
CA HIS A 66 -2.36 9.59 5.76
C HIS A 66 -3.53 9.10 4.91
N ILE A 67 -3.89 9.86 3.88
CA ILE A 67 -4.87 9.38 2.90
C ILE A 67 -4.26 8.17 2.20
N THR A 68 -4.82 6.99 2.42
CA THR A 68 -4.22 5.72 2.04
C THR A 68 -5.25 4.86 1.34
N MET A 69 -4.86 4.20 0.26
CA MET A 69 -5.71 3.29 -0.49
C MET A 69 -5.00 2.01 -0.88
N GLN A 70 -5.74 0.91 -0.95
CA GLN A 70 -5.27 -0.30 -1.61
C GLN A 70 -5.56 -0.17 -3.10
N ALA A 71 -4.51 -0.18 -3.92
CA ALA A 71 -4.64 -0.09 -5.38
C ALA A 71 -4.67 -1.46 -6.06
N TRP A 72 -4.09 -2.49 -5.41
CA TRP A 72 -4.01 -3.86 -5.92
C TRP A 72 -3.88 -4.89 -4.78
N PRO A 73 -4.36 -6.14 -4.93
CA PRO A 73 -5.21 -6.65 -6.03
C PRO A 73 -6.69 -6.27 -5.89
N SER A 74 -7.11 -5.88 -4.69
CA SER A 74 -8.46 -5.37 -4.43
C SER A 74 -8.40 -3.87 -4.28
N TYR A 75 -9.05 -3.16 -5.20
CA TYR A 75 -9.23 -1.72 -5.04
C TYR A 75 -10.04 -1.43 -3.78
N GLN A 76 -9.53 -0.55 -2.92
CA GLN A 76 -10.25 -0.02 -1.75
C GLN A 76 -10.22 1.50 -1.79
N GLU A 77 -11.37 2.12 -1.48
CA GLU A 77 -11.50 3.57 -1.44
C GLU A 77 -10.48 4.20 -0.46
N PRO A 78 -9.94 5.40 -0.79
CA PRO A 78 -9.04 6.11 0.09
C PRO A 78 -9.66 6.40 1.46
N LYS A 79 -8.86 6.22 2.51
CA LYS A 79 -9.22 6.56 3.89
C LYS A 79 -8.00 7.05 4.65
N LEU A 80 -8.23 7.81 5.73
CA LEU A 80 -7.15 8.19 6.64
C LEU A 80 -6.73 6.97 7.47
N ILE A 81 -5.45 6.61 7.39
CA ILE A 81 -4.87 5.53 8.20
C ILE A 81 -3.62 6.07 8.90
N PRO A 82 -3.57 6.05 10.25
CA PRO A 82 -2.36 6.34 11.01
C PRO A 82 -1.21 5.41 10.65
N ALA A 83 0.03 5.91 10.70
CA ALA A 83 1.21 5.09 10.41
C ALA A 83 1.32 3.88 11.34
N SER A 84 1.00 4.05 12.64
CA SER A 84 1.01 2.96 13.61
C SER A 84 0.00 1.86 13.30
N GLU A 85 -1.15 2.21 12.74
CA GLU A 85 -2.16 1.25 12.29
C GLU A 85 -1.70 0.56 11.02
N PHE A 86 -1.21 1.32 10.04
CA PHE A 86 -0.77 0.76 8.77
C PHE A 86 0.45 -0.16 8.91
N ASN A 87 1.36 0.13 9.84
CA ASN A 87 2.50 -0.75 10.16
C ASN A 87 2.05 -2.16 10.58
N LYS A 88 0.89 -2.31 11.23
CA LYS A 88 0.33 -3.63 11.56
C LYS A 88 -0.04 -4.41 10.30
N ARG A 89 -0.47 -3.74 9.23
CA ARG A 89 -0.74 -4.36 7.93
C ARG A 89 0.54 -4.85 7.27
N ILE A 90 1.61 -4.07 7.32
CA ILE A 90 2.93 -4.46 6.81
C ILE A 90 3.39 -5.75 7.50
N VAL A 91 3.45 -5.75 8.84
CA VAL A 91 3.84 -6.93 9.64
C VAL A 91 2.95 -8.13 9.31
N HIS A 92 1.64 -7.93 9.22
CA HIS A 92 0.71 -9.01 8.85
C HIS A 92 1.05 -9.63 7.48
N CYS A 93 1.36 -8.80 6.47
CA CYS A 93 1.75 -9.27 5.14
C CYS A 93 3.09 -10.01 5.16
N GLU A 94 4.09 -9.51 5.89
CA GLU A 94 5.41 -10.14 6.04
C GLU A 94 5.30 -11.54 6.70
N GLU A 95 4.47 -11.69 7.72
CA GLU A 95 4.31 -12.94 8.48
C GLU A 95 3.41 -13.99 7.78
N ASN A 96 2.39 -13.54 7.04
CA ASN A 96 1.29 -14.38 6.54
C ASN A 96 1.25 -14.59 5.03
N HIS A 97 2.17 -13.99 4.26
CA HIS A 97 2.25 -14.19 2.81
C HIS A 97 2.13 -15.68 2.40
N CYS A 98 2.92 -16.57 3.01
CA CYS A 98 2.88 -18.01 2.70
C CYS A 98 1.61 -18.75 3.18
N ASN A 99 0.86 -18.17 4.10
CA ASN A 99 -0.39 -18.77 4.59
C ASN A 99 -1.56 -18.45 3.66
N GLN A 100 -1.46 -17.36 2.90
CA GLN A 100 -2.48 -16.92 1.94
C GLN A 100 -2.36 -17.60 0.57
N THR A 101 -1.20 -18.18 0.24
CA THR A 101 -0.98 -18.92 -1.02
C THR A 101 -1.59 -20.32 -1.04
N ASN A 102 -2.10 -20.83 0.10
CA ASN A 102 -2.72 -22.16 0.20
C ASN A 102 -4.19 -22.24 -0.25
N THR A 103 -4.77 -21.17 -0.80
CA THR A 103 -6.16 -21.17 -1.33
C THR A 103 -6.27 -21.08 -2.85
N LYS A 104 -5.16 -21.19 -3.60
CA LYS A 104 -5.22 -21.47 -5.06
C LYS A 104 -4.90 -22.94 -5.32
N GLY A 105 -5.83 -23.80 -4.93
CA GLY A 105 -5.81 -25.23 -5.19
C GLY A 105 -7.22 -25.80 -5.08
N CYS A 106 -8.03 -25.55 -6.12
CA CYS A 106 -9.15 -26.38 -6.57
C CYS A 106 -9.63 -25.87 -7.93
#